data_AF-A0A950YLQ2-F1
#
_entry.id   AF-A0A950YLQ2-F1
#
_cell.length_a   1.000
_cell.length_b   1.000
_cell.length_c   1.000
_cell.angle_alpha   90.00
_cell.angle_beta   90.00
_cell.angle_gamma   90.00
#
_symmetry.space_group_name_H-M   'P 1'
#
loop_
_entity.id
_entity.type
_entity.pdbx_description
1 polymer ?
#
loop_
_entity_poly.entity_id
_entity_poly.type
_entity_poly.pdbx_seq_one_letter_code
_entity_poly.pdbx_strand_id
1 'polypeptide(L)' 'MPVSSVEAQLFRHVLGHLPTGACVVTTIGPSGQPLGLSCNSFTSVSLSPPLVAFCPAKSSTTWPLMRP' A
#
# COMPACT_ATOMS: atom_id res chain seq x y z
N MET A 1 -14.67 -15.85 22.50
CA MET A 1 -13.20 -16.02 22.45
C MET A 1 -12.58 -14.65 22.65
N PRO A 2 -11.79 -14.40 23.72
CA PRO A 2 -11.06 -13.15 23.84
C PRO A 2 -9.99 -13.10 22.75
N VAL A 3 -9.95 -12.01 21.99
CA VAL A 3 -8.92 -11.80 20.97
C VAL A 3 -7.65 -11.37 21.72
N SER A 4 -6.63 -12.23 21.75
CA SER A 4 -5.31 -11.84 22.25
C SER A 4 -4.73 -10.76 21.33
N SER A 5 -4.20 -9.67 21.90
CA SER A 5 -3.51 -8.65 21.11
C SER A 5 -2.27 -9.24 20.45
N VAL A 6 -2.10 -8.98 19.16
CA VAL A 6 -0.90 -9.37 18.41
C VAL A 6 0.14 -8.26 18.56
N GLU A 7 1.37 -8.62 18.93
CA GLU A 7 2.50 -7.68 19.01
C GLU A 7 2.89 -7.20 17.59
N ALA A 8 3.11 -5.91 17.43
CA ALA A 8 3.22 -5.28 16.12
C ALA A 8 4.51 -5.67 15.36
N GLN A 9 5.63 -5.83 16.07
CA GLN A 9 6.90 -6.25 15.47
C GLN A 9 6.83 -7.71 15.03
N LEU A 10 6.24 -8.59 15.85
CA LEU A 10 5.99 -9.99 15.52
C LEU A 10 5.11 -10.11 14.29
N PHE A 11 4.00 -9.37 14.23
CA PHE A 11 3.13 -9.37 13.06
C PHE A 11 3.88 -8.94 11.79
N ARG A 12 4.66 -7.86 11.85
CA ARG A 12 5.49 -7.39 10.74
C ARG A 12 6.54 -8.42 10.31
N HIS A 13 7.18 -9.07 11.27
CA HIS A 13 8.19 -10.09 11.02
C HIS A 13 7.57 -11.29 10.28
N VAL A 14 6.44 -11.79 10.78
CA VAL A 14 5.72 -12.90 10.16
C VAL A 14 5.27 -12.56 8.74
N LEU A 15 4.71 -11.36 8.50
CA LEU A 15 4.32 -10.93 7.16
C LEU A 15 5.51 -10.77 6.21
N GLY A 16 6.71 -10.49 6.73
CA GLY A 16 7.95 -10.39 5.95
C GLY A 16 8.37 -11.70 5.27
N HIS A 17 7.83 -12.85 5.70
CA HIS A 17 8.08 -14.14 5.05
C HIS A 17 7.32 -14.34 3.74
N LEU A 18 6.33 -13.49 3.42
CA LEU A 18 5.64 -13.52 2.12
C LEU A 18 6.36 -12.58 1.14
N PRO A 19 7.21 -13.09 0.23
CA PRO A 19 7.93 -12.24 -0.71
C PRO A 19 6.95 -11.52 -1.65
N THR A 20 7.28 -10.27 -1.96
CA THR A 20 6.48 -9.39 -2.83
C THR A 20 7.40 -8.67 -3.81
N GLY A 21 6.84 -8.26 -4.95
CA GLY A 21 7.48 -7.23 -5.76
C GLY A 21 7.47 -5.88 -5.04
N ALA A 22 8.36 -4.97 -5.46
CA ALA A 22 8.33 -3.59 -5.04
C ALA A 22 7.99 -2.69 -6.24
N CYS A 23 7.13 -1.70 -6.04
CA CYS A 23 6.83 -0.70 -7.05
C CYS A 23 6.69 0.70 -6.43
N VAL A 24 6.63 1.71 -7.29
CA VAL A 24 6.29 3.09 -6.91
C VAL A 24 4.99 3.44 -7.62
N VAL A 25 3.95 3.73 -6.86
CA VAL A 25 2.69 4.28 -7.38
C VAL A 25 2.89 5.77 -7.59
N THR A 26 2.67 6.25 -8.82
CA THR A 26 2.96 7.64 -9.21
C THR A 26 1.73 8.37 -9.72
N THR A 27 1.67 9.67 -9.51
CA THR A 27 0.69 10.57 -10.15
C THR A 27 1.27 11.97 -10.29
N ILE A 28 0.56 12.85 -10.98
CA ILE A 28 0.82 14.29 -10.99
C ILE A 28 -0.10 14.95 -9.95
N GLY A 29 0.49 15.69 -9.03
CA GLY A 29 -0.23 16.37 -7.96
C GLY A 29 -0.97 17.63 -8.43
N PRO A 30 -1.77 18.25 -7.55
CA PRO A 30 -2.62 19.39 -7.91
C PRO A 30 -1.88 20.62 -8.44
N SER A 31 -0.62 20.84 -8.05
CA SER A 31 0.24 21.93 -8.54
C SER A 31 1.17 21.50 -9.68
N GLY A 32 0.92 20.35 -10.32
CA GLY A 32 1.74 19.85 -11.43
C GLY A 32 3.03 19.15 -11.00
N GLN A 33 3.28 18.99 -9.70
CA GLN A 33 4.46 18.32 -9.17
C GLN A 33 4.34 16.79 -9.28
N PRO A 34 5.42 16.05 -9.58
CA PRO A 34 5.40 14.60 -9.54
C PRO A 34 5.27 14.10 -8.09
N LEU A 35 4.39 13.12 -7.87
CA LEU A 35 4.19 12.46 -6.58
C LEU A 35 4.46 10.95 -6.74
N GLY A 36 5.04 10.35 -5.70
CA GLY A 36 5.36 8.91 -5.68
C GLY A 36 5.18 8.30 -4.29
N LEU A 37 4.67 7.07 -4.26
CA LEU A 37 4.51 6.26 -3.05
C LEU A 37 5.10 4.87 -3.30
N SER A 38 6.21 4.54 -2.64
CA SER A 38 6.77 3.19 -2.67
C SER A 38 5.85 2.23 -1.92
N CYS A 39 5.50 1.11 -2.55
CA CYS A 39 4.72 0.05 -1.90
C CYS A 39 5.15 -1.34 -2.36
N ASN A 40 4.94 -2.30 -1.47
CA ASN A 40 5.03 -3.73 -1.75
C ASN A 40 3.68 -4.45 -1.52
N SER A 41 2.61 -3.68 -1.26
CA SER A 41 1.24 -4.17 -1.06
C SER A 41 0.43 -4.28 -2.35
N PHE A 42 1.09 -4.11 -3.50
CA PHE A 42 0.45 -4.17 -4.82
C PHE A 42 -0.02 -5.59 -5.14
N THR A 43 -1.24 -5.72 -5.66
CA THR A 43 -1.80 -6.99 -6.14
C THR A 43 -2.71 -6.79 -7.34
N SER A 44 -2.72 -7.77 -8.25
CA SER A 44 -3.79 -7.89 -9.25
C SER A 44 -5.09 -8.34 -8.56
N VAL A 45 -6.24 -7.84 -9.03
CA VAL A 45 -7.56 -8.11 -8.44
C VAL A 45 -8.48 -8.80 -9.44
N SER A 46 -8.55 -8.32 -10.68
CA SER A 46 -9.43 -8.89 -11.70
C SER A 46 -8.86 -8.65 -13.10
N LEU A 47 -9.16 -9.55 -14.03
CA LEU A 47 -8.87 -9.39 -15.45
C LEU A 47 -10.02 -8.72 -16.21
N SER A 48 -11.26 -8.93 -15.76
CA SER A 48 -12.47 -8.39 -16.39
C SER A 48 -13.48 -7.95 -15.32
N PRO A 49 -13.59 -6.64 -15.02
CA PRO A 49 -12.75 -5.56 -15.54
C PRO A 49 -11.31 -5.65 -15.03
N PRO A 50 -10.32 -5.06 -15.74
CA PRO A 50 -8.93 -5.06 -15.29
C PRO A 50 -8.77 -4.20 -14.04
N LEU A 51 -8.46 -4.82 -12.90
CA LEU A 51 -8.35 -4.17 -11.59
C LEU A 51 -7.07 -4.56 -10.86
N VAL A 52 -6.55 -3.60 -10.10
CA VAL A 52 -5.41 -3.76 -9.18
C VAL A 52 -5.74 -3.09 -7.85
N ALA A 53 -5.03 -3.46 -6.79
CA ALA A 53 -5.14 -2.83 -5.48
C ALA A 53 -3.76 -2.63 -4.84
N PHE A 54 -3.68 -1.65 -3.95
CA PHE A 54 -2.56 -1.42 -3.04
C PHE A 54 -3.06 -0.72 -1.77
N CYS A 55 -2.31 -0.82 -0.69
CA CYS A 55 -2.71 -0.34 0.64
C CYS A 55 -1.78 0.79 1.12
N PRO A 56 -2.14 2.07 0.94
CA PRO A 56 -1.38 3.18 1.50
C PRO A 56 -1.58 3.29 3.01
N ALA A 57 -0.53 3.66 3.74
CA ALA A 57 -0.63 3.92 5.17
C ALA A 57 -1.51 5.15 5.43
N LYS A 58 -2.36 5.09 6.47
CA LYS A 58 -3.14 6.26 6.93
C LYS A 58 -2.25 7.43 7.37
N SER A 59 -1.02 7.14 7.80
CA SER A 59 0.00 8.12 8.18
C SER A 59 0.81 8.67 6.99
N SER A 60 0.49 8.28 5.75
CA SER A 60 1.19 8.78 4.57
C SER A 60 0.93 10.28 4.39
N THR A 61 2.01 11.04 4.15
CA THR A 61 1.94 12.46 3.77
C THR A 61 1.67 12.64 2.27
N THR A 62 2.02 11.65 1.44
CA THR A 62 1.83 11.70 -0.02
C THR A 62 0.42 11.27 -0.42
N TRP A 63 -0.15 10.22 0.19
CA TRP A 63 -1.45 9.66 -0.21
C TRP A 63 -2.61 10.68 -0.22
N PRO A 64 -2.73 11.60 0.78
CA PRO A 64 -3.76 12.64 0.75
C PRO A 64 -3.68 13.58 -0.46
N LEU A 65 -2.51 13.73 -1.08
CA LEU A 65 -2.29 14.55 -2.27
C LEU A 65 -2.55 13.77 -3.58
N MET A 66 -2.60 12.44 -3.52
CA MET A 66 -2.80 11.55 -4.67
C MET A 66 -4.26 11.10 -4.84
N ARG A 67 -4.97 10.91 -3.73
CA ARG A 67 -6.37 10.47 -3.76
C ARG A 67 -7.27 11.61 -4.28
N PRO A 68 -8.36 11.30 -5.01
CA PRO A 68 -9.36 12.28 -5.42
C PRO A 68 -9.96 13.04 -4.23
#